data_AF-A0A3M6A9F1-F1
#
_entry.id   AF-A0A3M6A9F1-F1
#
_cell.length_a   1.000
_cell.length_b   1.000
_cell.length_c   1.000
_cell.angle_alpha   90.00
_cell.angle_beta   90.00
_cell.angle_gamma   90.00
#
_symmetry.space_group_name_H-M   'P 1'
#
loop_
_entity.id
_entity.type
_entity.pdbx_description
1 polymer ?
#
loop_
_entity_poly.entity_id
_entity_poly.type
_entity_poly.pdbx_seq_one_letter_code
_entity_poly.pdbx_strand_id
1 'polypeptide(L)'
;MSRISFQDEQPSELDVFPGGSHDKVATAICSYVADDQNSRVVGLDGEFGSGKSSILKMLDLKLRGLESKYKVWFFDCEQNYQGSIKSNFIEHFTEELVETAGTDERIKKELRDSRDKALGRHFTYNKITTSRVSAWALLLVVTLFFSSSSFRELFALTKFQYPVPPWIYGLHVLSLLSPLITLGCAWLQLKDTKVGDQPWSIFHLFKGGSDDTITEKIQVAKE
;
A
#
# COMPACT_ATOMS: atom_id res chain seq x y z
N MET A 1 37.71 43.29 14.03
CA MET A 1 36.46 42.52 13.87
C MET A 1 36.25 41.73 15.16
N SER A 2 35.29 42.11 16.01
CA SER A 2 34.93 41.31 17.17
C SER A 2 34.24 40.04 16.67
N ARG A 3 34.73 38.87 17.09
CA ARG A 3 34.03 37.60 16.87
C ARG A 3 32.82 37.60 17.80
N ILE A 4 31.63 37.62 17.22
CA ILE A 4 30.39 37.36 17.95
C ILE A 4 30.41 35.87 18.28
N SER A 5 30.47 35.54 19.58
CA SER A 5 30.29 34.17 20.07
C SER A 5 28.85 34.06 20.55
N PHE A 6 28.06 33.22 19.91
CA PHE A 6 26.75 32.84 20.43
C PHE A 6 26.95 31.89 21.61
N GLN A 7 26.06 31.98 22.61
CA GLN A 7 26.02 30.98 23.67
C GLN A 7 25.35 29.73 23.13
N ASP A 8 25.95 28.57 23.40
CA ASP A 8 25.43 27.29 23.02
C ASP A 8 24.48 26.80 24.12
N GLU A 9 23.22 26.57 23.79
CA GLU A 9 22.19 26.10 24.73
C GLU A 9 22.12 24.57 24.80
N GLN A 10 23.25 23.89 24.58
CA GLN A 10 23.30 22.44 24.66
C GLN A 10 22.97 21.94 26.07
N PRO A 11 22.16 20.87 26.19
CA PRO A 11 21.89 20.22 27.47
C PRO A 11 23.18 19.82 28.18
N SER A 12 23.29 20.17 29.47
CA SER A 12 24.47 19.83 30.27
C SER A 12 24.45 18.38 30.72
N GLU A 13 25.61 17.72 30.67
CA GLU A 13 25.83 16.37 31.18
C GLU A 13 26.11 16.33 32.69
N LEU A 14 26.47 17.47 33.29
CA LEU A 14 26.80 17.61 34.70
C LEU A 14 25.93 18.69 35.36
N ASP A 15 25.49 18.42 36.58
CA ASP A 15 24.88 19.44 37.43
C ASP A 15 25.95 20.26 38.15
N VAL A 16 26.14 21.51 37.70
CA VAL A 16 27.09 22.46 38.29
C VAL A 16 26.50 23.26 39.45
N PHE A 17 25.21 23.10 39.75
CA PHE A 17 24.58 23.81 40.85
C PHE A 17 24.95 23.15 42.19
N PRO A 18 25.28 23.93 43.23
CA PRO A 18 25.72 23.39 44.52
C PRO A 18 24.72 22.41 45.17
N GLY A 19 23.43 22.57 44.86
CA GLY A 19 22.35 21.73 45.38
C GLY A 19 22.19 20.37 44.67
N GLY A 20 22.77 20.20 43.48
CA GLY A 20 22.66 18.98 42.67
C GLY A 20 21.21 18.59 42.36
N SER A 21 20.30 19.57 42.24
CA SER A 21 18.86 19.30 42.14
C SER A 21 18.50 18.54 40.86
N HIS A 22 19.13 18.86 39.74
CA HIS A 22 18.88 18.20 38.47
C HIS A 22 19.40 16.76 38.50
N ASP A 23 20.60 16.54 39.04
CA ASP A 23 21.18 15.21 39.17
C ASP A 23 20.36 14.30 40.11
N LYS A 24 19.85 14.86 41.21
CA LYS A 24 18.94 14.15 42.13
C LYS A 24 17.65 13.74 41.45
N VAL A 25 17.03 14.62 40.66
CA VAL A 25 15.82 14.30 39.89
C VAL A 25 16.11 13.21 38.85
N ALA A 26 17.20 13.35 38.08
CA ALA A 26 17.61 12.34 37.11
C ALA A 26 17.86 10.97 37.77
N THR A 27 18.50 10.96 38.94
CA THR A 27 18.74 9.73 39.73
C THR A 27 17.44 9.12 40.22
N ALA A 28 16.50 9.91 40.73
CA ALA A 28 15.20 9.43 41.17
C ALA A 28 14.39 8.81 40.03
N ILE A 29 14.37 9.45 38.85
CA ILE A 29 13.71 8.90 37.66
C ILE A 29 14.39 7.60 37.23
N CYS A 30 15.72 7.55 37.24
CA CYS A 30 16.49 6.36 36.89
C CYS A 30 16.15 5.17 37.79
N SER A 31 16.13 5.36 39.11
CA SER A 31 15.73 4.33 40.07
C SER A 31 14.27 3.92 39.91
N TYR A 32 13.37 4.87 39.60
CA TYR A 32 11.95 4.58 39.37
C TYR A 32 11.74 3.70 38.14
N VAL A 33 12.41 4.02 37.02
CA VAL A 33 12.32 3.28 35.75
C VAL A 33 13.00 1.91 35.83
N ALA A 34 14.02 1.75 36.68
CA ALA A 34 14.73 0.49 36.86
C ALA A 34 13.89 -0.59 37.57
N ASP A 35 12.82 -0.21 38.27
CA ASP A 35 11.89 -1.14 38.92
C ASP A 35 10.74 -1.52 37.97
N ASP A 36 10.70 -2.79 37.58
CA ASP A 36 9.71 -3.32 36.63
C ASP A 36 8.25 -3.25 37.14
N GLN A 37 8.02 -3.01 38.44
CA GLN A 37 6.67 -2.84 39.02
C GLN A 37 6.10 -1.41 38.84
N ASN A 38 6.95 -0.45 38.48
CA ASN A 38 6.55 0.96 38.38
C ASN A 38 5.90 1.30 37.03
N SER A 39 5.21 2.45 37.00
CA SER A 39 4.70 3.02 35.76
C SER A 39 5.86 3.37 34.82
N ARG A 40 5.69 3.09 33.53
CA ARG A 40 6.71 3.38 32.50
C ARG A 40 6.59 4.79 31.91
N VAL A 41 5.67 5.61 32.44
CA VAL A 41 5.44 6.98 31.97
C VAL A 41 5.78 7.95 33.09
N VAL A 42 6.73 8.84 32.82
CA VAL A 42 7.19 9.89 33.74
C VAL A 42 7.03 11.24 33.04
N GLY A 43 6.29 12.15 33.67
CA GLY A 43 6.17 13.54 33.23
C GLY A 43 7.18 14.41 33.98
N LEU A 44 7.99 15.18 33.23
CA LEU A 44 8.88 16.18 33.80
C LEU A 44 8.33 17.57 33.48
N ASP A 45 7.71 18.19 34.48
CA ASP A 45 7.11 19.53 34.35
C ASP A 45 8.07 20.62 34.87
N GLY A 46 7.98 21.81 34.27
CA GLY A 46 8.80 22.97 34.64
C GLY A 46 8.76 24.07 33.58
N GLU A 47 9.21 25.27 33.95
CA GLU A 47 9.24 26.44 33.06
C GLU A 47 10.30 26.33 31.95
N PHE A 48 10.17 27.12 30.89
CA PHE A 48 11.21 27.22 29.86
C PHE A 48 12.53 27.68 30.49
N GLY A 49 13.64 27.03 30.15
CA GLY A 49 14.95 27.29 30.76
C GLY A 49 15.18 26.66 32.14
N SER A 50 14.23 25.88 32.68
CA SER A 50 14.38 25.23 34.00
C SER A 50 15.34 24.01 34.01
N GLY A 51 16.11 23.77 32.94
CA GLY A 51 17.06 22.66 32.88
C GLY A 51 16.48 21.27 32.55
N LYS A 52 15.22 21.17 32.09
CA LYS A 52 14.58 19.87 31.76
C LYS A 52 15.39 19.03 30.78
N SER A 53 15.87 19.63 29.69
CA SER A 53 16.68 18.93 28.69
C SER A 53 17.99 18.40 29.29
N SER A 54 18.61 19.15 30.22
CA SER A 54 19.80 18.71 30.95
C SER A 54 19.49 17.54 31.89
N ILE A 55 18.33 17.54 32.59
CA ILE A 55 17.89 16.39 33.40
C ILE A 55 17.76 15.14 32.52
N LEU A 56 17.13 15.27 31.35
CA LEU A 56 16.97 14.16 30.41
C LEU A 56 18.32 13.63 29.89
N LYS A 57 19.29 14.52 29.64
CA LYS A 57 20.66 14.14 29.24
C LYS A 57 21.42 13.42 30.37
N MET A 58 21.30 13.90 31.61
CA MET A 58 21.85 13.21 32.78
C MET A 58 21.20 11.84 33.01
N LEU A 59 19.88 11.74 32.80
CA LEU A 59 19.15 10.47 32.87
C LEU A 59 19.64 9.47 31.83
N ASP A 60 19.86 9.91 30.57
CA ASP A 60 20.44 9.09 29.51
C ASP A 60 21.78 8.47 29.91
N LEU A 61 22.70 9.28 30.46
CA LEU A 61 23.99 8.81 30.95
C LEU A 61 23.85 7.77 32.08
N LYS A 62 22.93 8.00 33.02
CA LYS A 62 22.68 7.07 34.14
C LYS A 62 22.08 5.75 33.65
N LEU A 63 21.10 5.79 32.75
CA LEU A 63 20.45 4.60 32.20
C LEU A 63 21.43 3.74 31.38
N ARG A 64 22.29 4.36 30.58
CA ARG A 64 23.37 3.66 29.86
C ARG A 64 24.40 3.03 30.80
N GLY A 65 24.54 3.56 32.01
CA GLY A 65 25.41 3.01 33.05
C GLY A 65 24.83 1.78 33.76
N LEU A 66 23.50 1.61 33.78
CA LEU A 66 22.78 0.53 34.48
C LEU A 66 22.67 -0.77 33.67
N GLU A 67 23.78 -1.20 33.05
CA GLU A 67 23.87 -2.36 32.15
C GLU A 67 23.33 -2.11 30.72
N SER A 68 23.79 -2.95 29.77
CA SER A 68 23.48 -2.89 28.33
C SER A 68 22.02 -3.18 27.97
N LYS A 69 21.10 -3.24 28.94
CA LYS A 69 19.68 -3.49 28.76
C LYS A 69 18.93 -2.29 28.18
N TYR A 70 19.40 -1.08 28.45
CA TYR A 70 18.70 0.15 28.08
C TYR A 70 19.25 0.77 26.81
N LYS A 71 18.36 1.07 25.87
CA LYS A 71 18.61 1.96 24.75
C LYS A 71 17.73 3.19 24.88
N VAL A 72 18.35 4.37 24.89
CA VAL A 72 17.68 5.65 25.01
C VAL A 72 17.68 6.33 23.64
N TRP A 73 16.52 6.82 23.24
CA TRP A 73 16.33 7.59 22.01
C TRP A 73 15.54 8.86 22.35
N PHE A 74 16.00 9.98 21.80
CA PHE A 74 15.38 11.29 22.01
C PHE A 74 14.55 11.67 20.79
N PHE A 75 13.32 12.11 21.05
CA PHE A 75 12.44 12.64 20.03
C PHE A 75 11.95 14.03 20.45
N ASP A 76 12.38 15.04 19.72
CA ASP A 76 11.97 16.43 19.93
C ASP A 76 10.67 16.72 19.16
N CYS A 77 9.58 16.94 19.90
CA CYS A 77 8.27 17.23 19.31
C CYS A 77 8.20 18.61 18.63
N GLU A 78 8.98 19.59 19.09
CA GLU A 78 8.94 20.96 18.57
C GLU A 78 9.66 21.04 17.22
N GLN A 79 10.83 20.40 17.11
CA GLN A 79 11.58 20.33 15.85
C GLN A 79 10.85 19.50 14.79
N ASN A 80 10.09 18.48 15.22
CA ASN A 80 9.37 17.56 14.35
C ASN A 80 7.89 17.94 14.15
N TYR A 81 7.53 19.21 14.36
CA TYR A 81 6.14 19.67 14.24
C TYR A 81 5.62 19.73 12.78
N GLN A 82 6.49 19.75 11.77
CA GLN A 82 6.09 19.92 10.37
C GLN A 82 5.19 18.75 9.90
N GLY A 83 3.94 19.09 9.53
CA GLY A 83 2.92 18.14 9.10
C GLY A 83 2.23 17.44 10.27
N SER A 84 2.80 16.32 10.73
CA SER A 84 2.22 15.49 11.79
C SER A 84 3.30 14.91 12.68
N ILE A 85 3.30 15.29 13.96
CA ILE A 85 4.21 14.75 14.99
C ILE A 85 4.14 13.21 15.01
N LYS A 86 2.94 12.64 14.87
CA LYS A 86 2.74 11.18 14.86
C LYS A 86 3.44 10.53 13.67
N SER A 87 3.34 11.14 12.50
CA SER A 87 3.96 10.61 11.28
C SER A 87 5.48 10.70 11.36
N ASN A 88 6.01 11.86 11.79
CA ASN A 88 7.45 12.05 11.95
C ASN A 88 8.02 11.15 13.05
N PHE A 89 7.29 10.94 14.14
CA PHE A 89 7.67 9.97 15.19
C PHE A 89 7.84 8.57 14.61
N ILE A 90 6.84 8.08 13.85
CA ILE A 90 6.90 6.74 13.25
C ILE A 90 8.08 6.63 12.28
N GLU A 91 8.35 7.68 11.49
CA GLU A 91 9.48 7.69 10.56
C GLU A 91 10.83 7.63 11.28
N HIS A 92 11.10 8.59 12.18
CA HIS A 92 12.38 8.66 12.88
C HIS A 92 12.60 7.47 13.80
N PHE A 93 11.55 6.98 14.46
CA PHE A 93 11.65 5.77 15.28
C PHE A 93 11.98 4.54 14.42
N THR A 94 11.39 4.43 13.23
CA THR A 94 11.72 3.34 12.31
C THR A 94 13.16 3.44 11.82
N GLU A 95 13.64 4.64 11.52
CA GLU A 95 15.04 4.88 11.11
C GLU A 95 16.02 4.44 12.20
N GLU A 96 15.77 4.84 13.45
CA GLU A 96 16.56 4.41 14.62
C GLU A 96 16.59 2.87 14.75
N LEU A 97 15.44 2.20 14.56
CA LEU A 97 15.36 0.74 14.62
C LEU A 97 16.09 0.06 13.45
N VAL A 98 16.01 0.64 12.24
CA VAL A 98 16.70 0.13 11.05
C VAL A 98 18.21 0.24 11.19
N GLU A 99 18.70 1.33 11.77
CA GLU A 99 20.12 1.49 12.10
C GLU A 99 20.56 0.47 13.16
N THR A 100 19.72 0.24 14.17
CA THR A 100 19.97 -0.77 15.22
C THR A 100 20.02 -2.19 14.67
N ALA A 101 19.23 -2.51 13.64
CA ALA A 101 19.16 -3.83 13.03
C ALA A 101 20.43 -4.23 12.25
N GLY A 102 21.38 -3.30 12.04
CA GLY A 102 22.69 -3.62 11.45
C GLY A 102 22.61 -4.07 9.99
N THR A 103 22.94 -5.32 9.69
CA THR A 103 23.01 -5.87 8.32
C THR A 103 21.86 -6.82 7.95
N ASP A 104 20.91 -7.07 8.86
CA ASP A 104 19.77 -7.95 8.56
C ASP A 104 18.73 -7.25 7.66
N GLU A 105 18.87 -7.46 6.36
CA GLU A 105 17.97 -6.88 5.35
C GLU A 105 16.52 -7.38 5.46
N ARG A 106 16.29 -8.57 6.03
CA ARG A 106 14.92 -9.07 6.24
C ARG A 106 14.21 -8.25 7.30
N ILE A 107 14.88 -8.02 8.43
CA ILE A 107 14.33 -7.20 9.53
C ILE A 107 14.11 -5.76 9.06
N LYS A 108 15.08 -5.17 8.34
CA LYS A 108 14.93 -3.81 7.79
C LYS A 108 13.73 -3.68 6.87
N LYS A 109 13.49 -4.71 6.04
CA LYS A 109 12.32 -4.74 5.16
C LYS A 109 11.01 -4.80 5.97
N GLU A 110 10.93 -5.70 6.96
CA GLU A 110 9.76 -5.82 7.83
C GLU A 110 9.47 -4.52 8.61
N LEU A 111 10.51 -3.82 9.08
CA LEU A 111 10.38 -2.51 9.73
C LEU A 111 9.83 -1.44 8.78
N ARG A 112 10.37 -1.37 7.55
CA ARG A 112 9.90 -0.42 6.53
C ARG A 112 8.48 -0.70 6.07
N ASP A 113 8.12 -1.97 5.93
CA ASP A 113 6.75 -2.38 5.57
C ASP A 113 5.77 -2.05 6.71
N SER A 114 6.16 -2.26 7.96
CA SER A 114 5.36 -1.89 9.15
C SER A 114 5.17 -0.37 9.24
N ARG A 115 6.22 0.41 8.98
CA ARG A 115 6.17 1.88 8.88
C ARG A 115 5.21 2.31 7.78
N ASP A 116 5.35 1.76 6.57
CA ASP A 116 4.51 2.14 5.43
C ASP A 116 3.04 1.79 5.67
N LYS A 117 2.76 0.68 6.38
CA LYS A 117 1.42 0.33 6.84
C LYS A 117 0.89 1.31 7.89
N ALA A 118 1.69 1.65 8.90
CA ALA A 118 1.29 2.56 9.98
C ALA A 118 1.04 4.00 9.47
N LEU A 119 1.79 4.43 8.46
CA LEU A 119 1.63 5.73 7.80
C LEU A 119 0.53 5.73 6.73
N GLY A 120 -0.13 4.59 6.48
CA GLY A 120 -1.19 4.50 5.46
C GLY A 120 -0.68 4.66 4.02
N ARG A 121 0.60 4.36 3.74
CA ARG A 121 1.16 4.42 2.37
C ARG A 121 0.72 3.26 1.48
N HIS A 122 0.17 2.21 2.08
CA HIS A 122 -0.44 1.09 1.38
C HIS A 122 -1.96 1.28 1.32
N PHE A 123 -2.50 1.45 0.12
CA PHE A 123 -3.94 1.43 -0.14
C PHE A 123 -4.28 0.18 -0.96
N THR A 124 -5.07 -0.71 -0.38
CA THR A 124 -5.70 -1.80 -1.13
C THR A 124 -7.08 -1.31 -1.56
N TYR A 125 -7.31 -1.12 -2.85
CA TYR A 125 -8.62 -0.75 -3.38
C TYR A 125 -9.07 -1.78 -4.41
N ASN A 126 -10.33 -2.20 -4.31
CA ASN A 126 -10.92 -3.09 -5.31
C ASN A 126 -11.34 -2.24 -6.52
N LYS A 127 -10.69 -2.45 -7.67
CA LYS A 127 -11.05 -1.78 -8.92
C LYS A 127 -11.70 -2.79 -9.84
N ILE A 128 -12.99 -2.60 -10.11
CA ILE A 128 -13.67 -3.38 -11.15
C ILE A 128 -13.17 -2.88 -12.50
N THR A 129 -12.15 -3.54 -13.07
CA THR A 129 -11.61 -3.19 -14.39
C THR A 129 -12.25 -4.03 -15.47
N THR A 130 -13.09 -3.40 -16.30
CA THR A 130 -13.68 -4.06 -17.46
C THR A 130 -12.74 -3.96 -18.67
N SER A 131 -11.82 -4.91 -18.85
CA SER A 131 -11.11 -5.03 -20.14
C SER A 131 -10.40 -6.36 -20.32
N ARG A 132 -11.17 -7.35 -20.79
CA ARG A 132 -10.74 -8.28 -21.85
C ARG A 132 -11.97 -8.58 -22.72
N VAL A 133 -11.82 -8.49 -24.04
CA VAL A 133 -12.86 -8.95 -24.98
C VAL A 133 -13.05 -10.45 -24.73
N SER A 134 -14.28 -10.89 -24.49
CA SER A 134 -14.57 -12.31 -24.26
C SER A 134 -14.14 -13.14 -25.47
N ALA A 135 -13.60 -14.34 -25.25
CA ALA A 135 -13.29 -15.28 -26.34
C ALA A 135 -14.52 -15.55 -27.22
N TRP A 136 -15.71 -15.54 -26.63
CA TRP A 136 -16.98 -15.64 -27.33
C TRP A 136 -17.31 -14.42 -28.19
N ALA A 137 -16.92 -13.20 -27.76
CA ALA A 137 -17.07 -12.01 -28.58
C ALA A 137 -16.12 -12.03 -29.79
N LEU A 138 -14.88 -12.50 -29.61
CA LEU A 138 -13.96 -12.73 -30.74
C LEU A 138 -14.50 -13.78 -31.71
N LEU A 139 -15.00 -14.91 -31.19
CA LEU A 139 -15.60 -15.97 -32.01
C LEU A 139 -16.82 -15.45 -32.78
N LEU A 140 -17.66 -14.64 -32.13
CA LEU A 140 -18.82 -14.00 -32.75
C LEU A 140 -18.38 -13.12 -33.94
N VAL A 141 -17.35 -12.28 -33.78
CA VAL A 141 -16.82 -11.43 -34.86
C VAL A 141 -16.34 -12.28 -36.05
N VAL A 142 -15.62 -13.38 -35.79
CA VAL A 142 -15.19 -14.31 -36.83
C VAL A 142 -16.39 -14.93 -37.55
N THR A 143 -17.41 -15.38 -36.83
CA THR A 143 -18.61 -15.97 -37.45
C THR A 143 -19.43 -14.97 -38.27
N LEU A 144 -19.50 -13.70 -37.86
CA LEU A 144 -20.15 -12.66 -38.67
C LEU A 144 -19.45 -12.46 -40.01
N PHE A 145 -18.12 -12.52 -40.04
CA PHE A 145 -17.34 -12.41 -41.28
C PHE A 145 -17.69 -13.53 -42.27
N PHE A 146 -17.71 -14.78 -41.81
CA PHE A 146 -18.07 -15.94 -42.63
C PHE A 146 -19.54 -15.93 -43.07
N SER A 147 -20.45 -15.51 -42.19
CA SER A 147 -21.89 -15.38 -42.49
C SER A 147 -22.13 -14.38 -43.62
N SER A 148 -21.44 -13.23 -43.60
CA SER A 148 -21.51 -12.21 -44.65
C SER A 148 -21.06 -12.74 -46.03
N SER A 149 -19.93 -13.46 -46.09
CA SER A 149 -19.48 -14.08 -47.35
C SER A 149 -20.46 -15.14 -47.85
N SER A 150 -21.00 -15.94 -46.94
CA SER A 150 -21.90 -17.04 -47.25
C SER A 150 -23.27 -16.56 -47.74
N PHE A 151 -23.77 -15.43 -47.23
CA PHE A 151 -24.97 -14.79 -47.74
C PHE A 151 -24.82 -14.40 -49.23
N ARG A 152 -23.70 -13.78 -49.58
CA ARG A 152 -23.38 -13.40 -50.96
C ARG A 152 -23.26 -14.62 -51.87
N GLU A 153 -22.60 -15.67 -51.40
CA GLU A 153 -22.40 -16.91 -52.15
C GLU A 153 -23.71 -17.67 -52.36
N LEU A 154 -24.58 -17.78 -51.34
CA LEU A 154 -25.92 -18.35 -51.48
C LEU A 154 -26.74 -17.60 -52.53
N PHE A 155 -26.71 -16.27 -52.49
CA PHE A 155 -27.42 -15.46 -53.49
C PHE A 155 -26.85 -15.67 -54.89
N ALA A 156 -25.53 -15.81 -55.05
CA ALA A 156 -24.90 -16.12 -56.33
C ALA A 156 -25.31 -17.52 -56.84
N LEU A 157 -25.34 -18.52 -55.96
CA LEU A 157 -25.72 -19.90 -56.28
C LEU A 157 -27.15 -20.00 -56.82
N THR A 158 -28.08 -19.16 -56.34
CA THR A 158 -29.46 -19.12 -56.89
C THR A 158 -29.54 -18.63 -58.35
N LYS A 159 -28.49 -17.99 -58.87
CA LYS A 159 -28.43 -17.46 -60.24
C LYS A 159 -27.73 -18.38 -61.23
N PHE A 160 -27.11 -19.47 -60.78
CA PHE A 160 -26.42 -20.41 -61.67
C PHE A 160 -27.41 -21.32 -62.40
N GLN A 161 -27.17 -21.54 -63.70
CA GLN A 161 -27.96 -22.43 -64.54
C GLN A 161 -27.49 -23.90 -64.50
N TYR A 162 -26.35 -24.18 -63.85
CA TYR A 162 -25.78 -25.52 -63.74
C TYR A 162 -26.10 -26.15 -62.37
N PRO A 163 -26.35 -27.48 -62.31
CA PRO A 163 -26.66 -28.15 -61.06
C PRO A 163 -25.46 -28.14 -60.12
N VAL A 164 -25.62 -27.48 -58.97
CA VAL A 164 -24.64 -27.46 -57.89
C VAL A 164 -24.97 -28.58 -56.89
N PRO A 165 -23.97 -29.36 -56.41
CA PRO A 165 -24.18 -30.36 -55.38
C PRO A 165 -24.93 -29.84 -54.13
N PRO A 166 -25.93 -30.57 -53.60
CA PRO A 166 -26.73 -30.13 -52.44
C PRO A 166 -25.93 -29.80 -51.16
N TRP A 167 -24.79 -30.47 -50.95
CA TRP A 167 -23.95 -30.26 -49.76
C TRP A 167 -23.34 -28.86 -49.68
N ILE A 168 -23.12 -28.20 -50.84
CA ILE A 168 -22.58 -26.83 -50.91
C ILE A 168 -23.59 -25.84 -50.34
N TYR A 169 -24.88 -26.01 -50.67
CA TYR A 169 -25.96 -25.22 -50.05
C TYR A 169 -26.01 -25.43 -48.54
N GLY A 170 -25.87 -26.68 -48.08
CA GLY A 170 -25.79 -27.02 -46.67
C GLY A 170 -24.64 -26.31 -45.93
N LEU A 171 -23.45 -26.27 -46.54
CA LEU A 171 -22.28 -25.61 -45.96
C LEU A 171 -22.49 -24.10 -45.81
N HIS A 172 -23.00 -23.43 -46.84
CA HIS A 172 -23.24 -21.98 -46.75
C HIS A 172 -24.40 -21.62 -45.82
N VAL A 173 -25.44 -22.46 -45.71
CA VAL A 173 -26.53 -22.26 -44.73
C VAL A 173 -26.00 -22.42 -43.31
N LEU A 174 -25.15 -23.42 -43.04
CA LEU A 174 -24.50 -23.59 -41.74
C LEU A 174 -23.64 -22.38 -41.38
N SER A 175 -22.83 -21.91 -42.34
CA SER A 175 -21.96 -20.75 -42.17
C SER A 175 -22.76 -19.45 -41.98
N LEU A 176 -23.89 -19.29 -42.68
CA LEU A 176 -24.81 -18.16 -42.52
C LEU A 176 -25.41 -18.11 -41.10
N LEU A 177 -25.80 -19.26 -40.56
CA LEU A 177 -26.39 -19.39 -39.22
C LEU A 177 -25.36 -19.43 -38.09
N SER A 178 -24.07 -19.51 -38.40
CA SER A 178 -23.00 -19.63 -37.41
C SER A 178 -22.99 -18.55 -36.31
N PRO A 179 -23.35 -17.26 -36.55
CA PRO A 179 -23.43 -16.26 -35.48
C PRO A 179 -24.55 -16.54 -34.46
N LEU A 180 -25.67 -17.12 -34.90
CA LEU A 180 -26.76 -17.50 -34.00
C LEU A 180 -26.39 -18.72 -33.15
N ILE A 181 -25.66 -19.66 -33.76
CA ILE A 181 -25.14 -20.84 -33.06
C ILE A 181 -24.12 -20.42 -31.99
N THR A 182 -23.20 -19.50 -32.29
CA THR A 182 -22.22 -19.02 -31.30
C THR A 182 -22.87 -18.28 -30.15
N LEU A 183 -23.87 -17.43 -30.40
CA LEU A 183 -24.67 -16.78 -29.35
C LEU A 183 -25.44 -17.79 -28.49
N GLY A 184 -26.06 -18.79 -29.10
CA GLY A 184 -26.77 -19.86 -28.41
C GLY A 184 -25.84 -20.70 -27.52
N CYS A 185 -24.68 -21.09 -28.03
CA CYS A 185 -23.65 -21.81 -27.28
C CYS A 185 -23.09 -20.96 -26.12
N ALA A 186 -22.79 -19.68 -26.36
CA ALA A 186 -22.34 -18.76 -25.33
C ALA A 186 -23.37 -18.65 -24.21
N TRP A 187 -24.66 -18.50 -24.57
CA TRP A 187 -25.74 -18.42 -23.59
C TRP A 187 -25.88 -19.71 -22.79
N LEU A 188 -25.88 -20.89 -23.43
CA LEU A 188 -26.00 -22.16 -22.71
C LEU A 188 -24.87 -22.40 -21.72
N GLN A 189 -23.65 -22.00 -22.05
CA GLN A 189 -22.48 -22.20 -21.18
C GLN A 189 -22.34 -21.14 -20.09
N LEU A 190 -22.79 -19.90 -20.34
CA LEU A 190 -22.54 -18.78 -19.44
C LEU A 190 -23.78 -18.34 -18.65
N LYS A 191 -24.99 -18.83 -18.95
CA LYS A 191 -26.24 -18.45 -18.27
C LYS A 191 -26.22 -18.61 -16.74
N ASP A 192 -25.48 -19.60 -16.24
CA ASP A 192 -25.41 -19.92 -14.81
C ASP A 192 -24.25 -19.21 -14.12
N THR A 193 -23.44 -18.45 -14.88
CA THR A 193 -22.33 -17.66 -14.35
C THR A 193 -22.80 -16.28 -13.90
N LYS A 194 -22.09 -15.72 -12.92
CA LYS A 194 -22.27 -14.34 -12.47
C LYS A 194 -21.10 -13.49 -12.92
N VAL A 195 -21.39 -12.24 -13.29
CA VAL A 195 -20.39 -11.23 -13.65
C VAL A 195 -20.52 -10.10 -12.64
N GLY A 196 -19.63 -10.08 -11.65
CA GLY A 196 -19.81 -9.30 -10.43
C GLY A 196 -21.07 -9.72 -9.68
N ASP A 197 -21.88 -8.75 -9.27
CA ASP A 197 -23.17 -8.98 -8.58
C ASP A 197 -24.36 -9.23 -9.51
N GLN A 198 -24.16 -9.23 -10.83
CA GLN A 198 -25.22 -9.37 -11.82
C GLN A 198 -25.21 -10.76 -12.51
N PRO A 199 -26.38 -11.31 -12.87
CA PRO A 199 -26.45 -12.52 -13.69
C PRO A 199 -25.88 -12.25 -15.08
N TRP A 200 -25.20 -13.24 -15.67
CA TRP A 200 -24.62 -13.10 -17.00
C TRP A 200 -25.68 -12.81 -18.07
N SER A 201 -25.34 -11.91 -18.99
CA SER A 201 -26.16 -11.56 -20.15
C SER A 201 -25.28 -11.41 -21.40
N ILE A 202 -25.89 -11.49 -22.58
CA ILE A 202 -25.20 -11.38 -23.88
C ILE A 202 -24.41 -10.06 -23.99
N PHE A 203 -24.86 -8.99 -23.33
CA PHE A 203 -24.14 -7.71 -23.31
C PHE A 203 -22.77 -7.80 -22.61
N HIS A 204 -22.57 -8.73 -21.69
CA HIS A 204 -21.27 -8.95 -21.03
C HIS A 204 -20.23 -9.58 -21.95
N LEU A 205 -20.61 -10.13 -23.10
CA LEU A 205 -19.64 -10.55 -24.13
C LEU A 205 -18.78 -9.37 -24.59
N PHE A 206 -19.42 -8.21 -24.75
CA PHE A 206 -18.77 -6.97 -25.17
C PHE A 206 -18.30 -6.13 -23.99
N LYS A 207 -18.99 -6.23 -22.85
CA LYS A 207 -18.67 -5.56 -21.59
C LYS A 207 -18.01 -6.57 -20.64
N GLY A 208 -16.76 -6.96 -20.94
CA GLY A 208 -16.04 -7.95 -20.14
C GLY A 208 -15.91 -7.50 -18.69
N GLY A 209 -16.64 -8.14 -17.77
CA GLY A 209 -16.56 -7.90 -16.33
C GLY A 209 -15.70 -8.97 -15.68
N SER A 210 -14.53 -8.57 -15.20
CA SER A 210 -13.73 -9.34 -14.24
C SER A 210 -13.51 -8.43 -13.03
N ASP A 211 -13.76 -8.96 -11.84
CA ASP A 211 -13.42 -8.27 -10.59
C ASP A 211 -11.95 -8.58 -10.28
N ASP A 212 -11.05 -7.65 -10.63
CA ASP A 212 -9.63 -7.77 -10.30
C ASP A 212 -9.32 -6.98 -9.01
N THR A 213 -8.65 -7.63 -8.05
CA THR A 213 -8.14 -6.95 -6.85
C THR A 213 -6.79 -6.32 -7.18
N ILE A 214 -6.72 -4.99 -7.18
CA ILE A 214 -5.49 -4.26 -7.45
C ILE A 214 -4.89 -3.79 -6.12
N THR A 215 -3.65 -4.18 -5.85
CA THR A 215 -2.90 -3.66 -4.70
C THR A 215 -1.89 -2.65 -5.21
N GLU A 216 -2.07 -1.37 -4.89
CA GLU A 216 -1.16 -0.30 -5.27
C GLU A 216 -0.40 0.25 -4.05
N LYS A 217 0.87 0.62 -4.27
CA LYS A 217 1.68 1.36 -3.30
C LYS A 217 1.84 2.77 -3.82
N ILE A 218 1.21 3.74 -3.16
CA ILE A 218 1.37 5.15 -3.54
C ILE A 218 2.60 5.68 -2.81
N GLN A 219 3.59 6.14 -3.56
CA GLN A 219 4.66 6.96 -3.01
C GLN A 219 4.09 8.37 -2.82
N VAL A 220 3.55 8.65 -1.63
CA VAL A 220 3.20 10.03 -1.28
C VAL A 220 4.53 10.78 -1.14
N ALA A 221 4.87 11.60 -2.13
CA ALA A 221 5.96 12.54 -2.01
C ALA A 221 5.62 13.50 -0.86
N LYS A 222 6.54 13.65 0.10
CA LYS A 222 6.43 14.72 1.10
C LYS A 222 6.49 16.05 0.35
N GLU A 223 5.41 16.82 0.41
CA GLU A 223 5.46 18.28 0.22
C GLU A 223 6.09 18.94 1.45
#